data_AF-A0A937E2F9-F1
#
_entry.id   AF-A0A937E2F9-F1
#
_cell.length_a   1.000
_cell.length_b   1.000
_cell.length_c   1.000
_cell.angle_alpha   90.00
_cell.angle_beta   90.00
_cell.angle_gamma   90.00
#
_symmetry.space_group_name_H-M   'P 1'
#
loop_
_entity.id
_entity.type
_entity.pdbx_description
1 polymer ?
#
loop_
_entity_poly.entity_id
_entity_poly.type
_entity_poly.pdbx_seq_one_letter_code
_entity_poly.pdbx_strand_id
1 'polypeptide(L)'
;MPVFHDRDCDLSIIRGKRVAVIGYGSQGRTHALNLRDSGVTDIVVGLKAGSKTRAVAEADGFKVRTAGEATAGADVVAIMVSDEAHRDLWADEIEPAIRPGAALIFAHGLSVRFGLVTPRADLDVILASPKGIGPRIRDLYEEGQGVFCLFGVHQDASGGAHALGLSYAAALGCGRKGILETTFAAECESDLFGEQVVLCGGVRELVDGAFMKLVDAGYPPEVAWFECFYELKLVTDLMFEKGIAGAFGRISNTAEYGAYLTGPRVLGEASRAAMDEVLAEVRSGAFVKTLMADYDAGSPDLLARRKALGERPIEAVGRHLAEVAGRFKA
;
A
#
# COMPACT_ATOMS: atom_id res chain seq x y z
N MET A 1 20.21 6.51 -2.44
CA MET A 1 19.41 5.89 -3.51
C MET A 1 19.30 6.88 -4.65
N PRO A 2 19.46 6.46 -5.91
CA PRO A 2 19.10 7.27 -7.07
C PRO A 2 17.67 7.81 -6.94
N VAL A 3 17.46 9.05 -7.40
CA VAL A 3 16.15 9.73 -7.36
C VAL A 3 15.87 10.30 -8.74
N PHE A 4 14.69 9.99 -9.26
CA PHE A 4 14.22 10.42 -10.57
C PHE A 4 12.95 11.27 -10.42
N HIS A 5 12.81 12.24 -11.32
CA HIS A 5 11.64 13.10 -11.46
C HIS A 5 11.04 12.99 -12.86
N ASP A 6 9.93 13.69 -13.12
CA ASP A 6 9.29 13.70 -14.44
C ASP A 6 10.27 14.05 -15.58
N ARG A 7 11.23 14.96 -15.33
CA ARG A 7 12.25 15.35 -16.30
C ARG A 7 13.22 14.23 -16.70
N ASP A 8 13.32 13.20 -15.85
CA ASP A 8 14.21 12.06 -16.03
C ASP A 8 13.46 10.87 -16.65
N CYS A 9 12.15 11.01 -16.93
CA CYS A 9 11.27 9.96 -17.41
C CYS A 9 10.71 10.30 -18.80
N ASP A 10 10.49 9.27 -19.63
CA ASP A 10 9.83 9.42 -20.93
C ASP A 10 8.45 8.74 -20.92
N LEU A 11 7.39 9.53 -20.84
CA LEU A 11 6.00 9.04 -20.86
C LEU A 11 5.61 8.40 -22.20
N SER A 12 6.31 8.70 -23.30
CA SER A 12 5.98 8.10 -24.60
C SER A 12 6.12 6.58 -24.58
N ILE A 13 7.01 6.05 -23.73
CA ILE A 13 7.24 4.61 -23.57
C ILE A 13 5.97 3.91 -23.11
N ILE A 14 5.39 4.26 -21.96
CA ILE A 14 4.19 3.59 -21.44
C ILE A 14 2.93 3.94 -22.25
N ARG A 15 2.85 5.16 -22.81
CA ARG A 15 1.73 5.57 -23.68
C ARG A 15 1.61 4.70 -24.94
N GLY A 16 2.74 4.19 -25.43
CA GLY A 16 2.79 3.28 -26.57
C GLY A 16 2.50 1.82 -26.24
N LYS A 17 2.11 1.48 -25.01
CA LYS A 17 1.88 0.10 -24.57
C LYS A 17 0.40 -0.20 -24.38
N ARG A 18 0.03 -1.46 -24.66
CA ARG A 18 -1.20 -2.07 -24.15
C ARG A 18 -0.98 -2.52 -22.71
N VAL A 19 -1.74 -1.95 -21.78
CA VAL A 19 -1.60 -2.21 -20.34
C VAL A 19 -2.80 -3.01 -19.84
N ALA A 20 -2.52 -4.18 -19.26
CA ALA A 20 -3.49 -4.93 -18.48
C ALA A 20 -3.33 -4.58 -17.00
N VAL A 21 -4.37 -4.04 -16.36
CA VAL A 21 -4.41 -3.82 -14.91
C VAL A 21 -5.24 -4.94 -14.28
N ILE A 22 -4.59 -5.83 -13.55
CA ILE A 22 -5.22 -7.01 -12.98
C ILE A 22 -5.64 -6.70 -11.54
N GLY A 23 -6.94 -6.59 -11.29
CA GLY A 23 -7.49 -6.08 -10.04
C GLY A 23 -7.93 -4.62 -10.14
N TYR A 24 -9.04 -4.29 -9.47
CA TYR A 24 -9.65 -2.96 -9.48
C TYR A 24 -10.10 -2.54 -8.09
N GLY A 25 -9.27 -2.83 -7.09
CA GLY A 25 -9.41 -2.34 -5.73
C GLY A 25 -8.77 -0.96 -5.55
N SER A 26 -8.29 -0.69 -4.35
CA SER A 26 -7.64 0.58 -3.97
C SER A 26 -6.52 1.00 -4.93
N GLN A 27 -5.50 0.14 -5.12
CA GLN A 27 -4.38 0.43 -6.02
C GLN A 27 -4.77 0.27 -7.50
N GLY A 28 -5.45 -0.83 -7.87
CA GLY A 28 -5.83 -1.10 -9.26
C GLY A 28 -6.66 0.01 -9.91
N ARG A 29 -7.68 0.53 -9.22
CA ARG A 29 -8.48 1.67 -9.72
C ARG A 29 -7.62 2.92 -9.89
N THR A 30 -6.81 3.23 -8.88
CA THR A 30 -5.90 4.39 -8.88
C THR A 30 -4.92 4.35 -10.05
N HIS A 31 -4.27 3.21 -10.25
CA HIS A 31 -3.31 3.01 -11.33
C HIS A 31 -3.98 3.15 -12.70
N ALA A 32 -5.10 2.47 -12.92
CA ALA A 32 -5.81 2.54 -14.19
C ALA A 32 -6.24 3.97 -14.54
N LEU A 33 -6.81 4.71 -13.57
CA LEU A 33 -7.24 6.09 -13.77
C LEU A 33 -6.06 7.03 -14.03
N ASN A 34 -4.97 6.94 -13.26
CA ASN A 34 -3.81 7.80 -13.44
C ASN A 34 -3.09 7.50 -14.76
N LEU A 35 -2.97 6.23 -15.16
CA LEU A 35 -2.42 5.85 -16.47
C LEU A 35 -3.23 6.43 -17.62
N ARG A 36 -4.57 6.31 -17.55
CA ARG A 36 -5.48 6.88 -18.55
C ARG A 36 -5.29 8.39 -18.66
N ASP A 37 -5.31 9.09 -17.54
CA ASP A 37 -5.20 10.55 -17.49
C ASP A 37 -3.79 11.04 -17.87
N SER A 38 -2.78 10.19 -17.71
CA SER A 38 -1.42 10.38 -18.24
C SER A 38 -1.30 10.09 -19.74
N GLY A 39 -2.37 9.67 -20.41
CA GLY A 39 -2.44 9.51 -21.87
C GLY A 39 -2.21 8.09 -22.38
N VAL A 40 -2.25 7.07 -21.51
CA VAL A 40 -2.24 5.66 -21.95
C VAL A 40 -3.63 5.30 -22.48
N THR A 41 -3.73 4.99 -23.77
CA THR A 41 -5.03 4.83 -24.45
C THR A 41 -5.54 3.39 -24.52
N ASP A 42 -4.66 2.39 -24.41
CA ASP A 42 -5.05 0.97 -24.45
C ASP A 42 -4.87 0.32 -23.08
N ILE A 43 -5.88 0.52 -22.21
CA ILE A 43 -5.96 -0.08 -20.88
C ILE A 43 -7.11 -1.08 -20.86
N VAL A 44 -6.83 -2.30 -20.40
CA VAL A 44 -7.83 -3.33 -20.11
C VAL A 44 -7.74 -3.73 -18.65
N VAL A 45 -8.89 -3.85 -17.99
CA VAL A 45 -8.97 -4.25 -16.58
C VAL A 45 -9.32 -5.73 -16.51
N GLY A 46 -8.46 -6.51 -15.86
CA GLY A 46 -8.64 -7.95 -15.61
C GLY A 46 -9.29 -8.19 -14.24
N LEU A 47 -10.47 -8.81 -14.22
CA LEU A 47 -11.22 -9.13 -13.01
C LEU A 47 -11.87 -10.50 -13.10
N LYS A 48 -12.04 -11.17 -11.97
CA LYS A 48 -12.89 -12.37 -11.86
C LYS A 48 -14.31 -12.03 -12.39
N ALA A 49 -14.94 -12.97 -13.08
CA ALA A 49 -16.25 -12.76 -13.73
C ALA A 49 -17.33 -12.24 -12.75
N GLY A 50 -17.31 -12.73 -11.50
CA GLY A 50 -18.20 -12.32 -10.41
C GLY A 50 -17.65 -11.22 -9.50
N SER A 51 -16.60 -10.49 -9.90
CA SER A 51 -16.02 -9.43 -9.08
C SER A 51 -17.02 -8.30 -8.82
N LYS A 52 -17.13 -7.87 -7.56
CA LYS A 52 -17.97 -6.74 -7.15
C LYS A 52 -17.51 -5.41 -7.77
N THR A 53 -16.24 -5.28 -8.14
CA THR A 53 -15.67 -4.04 -8.70
C THR A 53 -15.81 -3.95 -10.22
N ARG A 54 -16.39 -4.96 -10.87
CA ARG A 54 -16.55 -4.97 -12.34
C ARG A 54 -17.41 -3.82 -12.85
N ALA A 55 -18.57 -3.60 -12.22
CA ALA A 55 -19.46 -2.50 -12.57
C ALA A 55 -18.81 -1.12 -12.34
N VAL A 56 -17.93 -1.01 -11.33
CA VAL A 56 -17.18 0.22 -11.06
C VAL A 56 -16.17 0.49 -12.18
N ALA A 57 -15.39 -0.51 -12.58
CA ALA A 57 -14.43 -0.37 -13.68
C ALA A 57 -15.12 -0.02 -15.02
N GLU A 58 -16.27 -0.63 -15.31
CA GLU A 58 -17.07 -0.33 -16.49
C GLU A 58 -17.65 1.10 -16.44
N ALA A 59 -18.12 1.54 -15.27
CA ALA A 59 -18.61 2.91 -15.06
C ALA A 59 -17.50 3.97 -15.16
N ASP A 60 -16.28 3.63 -14.74
CA ASP A 60 -15.08 4.46 -14.94
C ASP A 60 -14.57 4.44 -16.40
N GLY A 61 -15.23 3.70 -17.29
CA GLY A 61 -14.99 3.70 -18.74
C GLY A 61 -13.97 2.66 -19.23
N PHE A 62 -13.58 1.69 -18.40
CA PHE A 62 -12.62 0.68 -18.79
C PHE A 62 -13.27 -0.55 -19.43
N LYS A 63 -12.57 -1.15 -20.40
CA LYS A 63 -12.91 -2.49 -20.89
C LYS A 63 -12.56 -3.51 -19.81
N VAL A 64 -13.51 -4.35 -19.42
CA VAL A 64 -13.30 -5.41 -18.43
C VAL A 64 -13.31 -6.79 -19.08
N ARG A 65 -12.36 -7.62 -18.67
CA ARG A 65 -12.15 -9.02 -19.10
C ARG A 65 -11.74 -9.89 -17.91
N THR A 66 -11.63 -11.21 -18.09
CA THR A 66 -10.93 -12.05 -17.10
C THR A 66 -9.46 -11.69 -17.02
N ALA A 67 -8.73 -12.15 -15.99
CA ALA A 67 -7.32 -11.80 -15.86
C ALA A 67 -6.52 -12.40 -17.02
N GLY A 68 -6.79 -13.65 -17.42
CA GLY A 68 -6.15 -14.27 -18.57
C GLY A 68 -6.46 -13.55 -19.90
N GLU A 69 -7.72 -13.19 -20.13
CA GLU A 69 -8.13 -12.45 -21.34
C GLU A 69 -7.53 -11.04 -21.41
N ALA A 70 -7.44 -10.33 -20.28
CA ALA A 70 -6.81 -9.02 -20.20
C ALA A 70 -5.30 -9.10 -20.46
N THR A 71 -4.67 -10.14 -19.90
CA THR A 71 -3.24 -10.44 -20.03
C THR A 71 -2.86 -10.81 -21.46
N ALA A 72 -3.74 -11.52 -22.17
CA ALA A 72 -3.51 -11.95 -23.53
C ALA A 72 -3.23 -10.76 -24.47
N GLY A 73 -2.02 -10.72 -25.01
CA GLY A 73 -1.57 -9.68 -25.94
C GLY A 73 -1.18 -8.35 -25.29
N ALA A 74 -1.22 -8.21 -23.96
CA ALA A 74 -0.73 -7.02 -23.28
C ALA A 74 0.80 -6.91 -23.36
N ASP A 75 1.31 -5.69 -23.50
CA ASP A 75 2.75 -5.41 -23.41
C ASP A 75 3.20 -5.31 -21.95
N VAL A 76 2.31 -4.79 -21.10
CA VAL A 76 2.54 -4.57 -19.66
C VAL A 76 1.36 -5.16 -18.90
N VAL A 77 1.65 -5.98 -17.89
CA VAL A 77 0.67 -6.57 -17.00
C VAL A 77 0.98 -6.10 -15.58
N ALA A 78 0.15 -5.21 -15.07
CA ALA A 78 0.24 -4.65 -13.73
C ALA A 78 -0.66 -5.44 -12.77
N ILE A 79 -0.06 -6.16 -11.82
CA ILE A 79 -0.77 -7.02 -10.86
C ILE A 79 -1.10 -6.20 -9.61
N MET A 80 -2.40 -5.97 -9.39
CA MET A 80 -2.98 -5.06 -8.40
C MET A 80 -4.11 -5.72 -7.59
N VAL A 81 -4.06 -7.05 -7.45
CA VAL A 81 -4.88 -7.80 -6.50
C VAL A 81 -4.13 -7.92 -5.17
N SER A 82 -4.69 -8.64 -4.19
CA SER A 82 -3.99 -8.90 -2.93
C SER A 82 -2.86 -9.91 -3.11
N ASP A 83 -1.77 -9.75 -2.36
CA ASP A 83 -0.51 -10.47 -2.60
C ASP A 83 -0.65 -11.99 -2.46
N GLU A 84 -1.48 -12.45 -1.53
CA GLU A 84 -1.76 -13.87 -1.30
C GLU A 84 -2.47 -14.52 -2.49
N ALA A 85 -3.23 -13.74 -3.26
CA ALA A 85 -3.91 -14.21 -4.47
C ALA A 85 -2.97 -14.33 -5.68
N HIS A 86 -1.76 -13.75 -5.63
CA HIS A 86 -0.82 -13.76 -6.76
C HIS A 86 -0.39 -15.18 -7.14
N ARG A 87 -0.21 -16.09 -6.18
CA ARG A 87 0.23 -17.47 -6.44
C ARG A 87 -0.70 -18.19 -7.41
N ASP A 88 -1.99 -18.24 -7.06
CA ASP A 88 -2.99 -18.97 -7.83
C ASP A 88 -3.31 -18.22 -9.14
N LEU A 89 -3.44 -16.90 -9.07
CA LEU A 89 -3.71 -16.07 -10.25
C LEU A 89 -2.60 -16.15 -11.31
N TRP A 90 -1.34 -16.20 -10.86
CA TRP A 90 -0.20 -16.40 -11.73
C TRP A 90 -0.28 -17.74 -12.45
N ALA A 91 -0.43 -18.84 -11.70
CA ALA A 91 -0.44 -20.18 -12.26
C ALA A 91 -1.64 -20.43 -13.20
N ASP A 92 -2.82 -19.96 -12.81
CA ASP A 92 -4.08 -20.33 -13.47
C ASP A 92 -4.41 -19.43 -14.67
N GLU A 93 -4.10 -18.12 -14.59
CA GLU A 93 -4.59 -17.14 -15.57
C GLU A 93 -3.48 -16.31 -16.24
N ILE A 94 -2.43 -15.90 -15.52
CA ILE A 94 -1.45 -14.95 -16.06
C ILE A 94 -0.32 -15.67 -16.81
N GLU A 95 0.37 -16.63 -16.19
CA GLU A 95 1.51 -17.33 -16.80
C GLU A 95 1.17 -17.99 -18.15
N PRO A 96 0.02 -18.68 -18.30
CA PRO A 96 -0.35 -19.30 -19.56
C PRO A 96 -0.72 -18.29 -20.66
N ALA A 97 -1.17 -17.08 -20.29
CA ALA A 97 -1.68 -16.07 -21.21
C ALA A 97 -0.66 -14.98 -21.57
N ILE A 98 0.34 -14.73 -20.70
CA ILE A 98 1.28 -13.64 -20.89
C ILE A 98 2.22 -13.92 -22.06
N ARG A 99 2.25 -12.96 -22.99
CA ARG A 99 3.07 -13.08 -24.22
C ARG A 99 4.57 -13.03 -23.88
N PRO A 100 5.42 -13.59 -24.75
CA PRO A 100 6.87 -13.44 -24.59
C PRO A 100 7.34 -11.99 -24.64
N GLY A 101 8.31 -11.62 -23.81
CA GLY A 101 8.88 -10.27 -23.77
C GLY A 101 7.95 -9.19 -23.19
N ALA A 102 6.85 -9.57 -22.54
CA ALA A 102 6.02 -8.63 -21.80
C ALA A 102 6.68 -8.23 -20.47
N ALA A 103 6.21 -7.11 -19.89
CA ALA A 103 6.61 -6.67 -18.57
C ALA A 103 5.55 -6.99 -17.52
N LEU A 104 5.97 -7.55 -16.39
CA LEU A 104 5.20 -7.70 -15.17
C LEU A 104 5.52 -6.56 -14.21
N ILE A 105 4.48 -5.87 -13.74
CA ILE A 105 4.61 -4.81 -12.75
C ILE A 105 3.89 -5.20 -11.47
N PHE A 106 4.59 -5.13 -10.35
CA PHE A 106 4.05 -5.30 -9.01
C PHE A 106 4.08 -3.98 -8.24
N ALA A 107 3.07 -3.75 -7.39
CA ALA A 107 3.07 -2.63 -6.45
C ALA A 107 3.75 -2.95 -5.11
N HIS A 108 4.04 -4.22 -4.87
CA HIS A 108 4.73 -4.72 -3.69
C HIS A 108 5.59 -5.93 -4.04
N GLY A 109 6.77 -6.05 -3.43
CA GLY A 109 7.77 -7.05 -3.79
C GLY A 109 7.52 -8.47 -3.24
N LEU A 110 6.50 -8.68 -2.39
CA LEU A 110 6.28 -9.92 -1.65
C LEU A 110 6.30 -11.18 -2.52
N SER A 111 5.50 -11.20 -3.59
CA SER A 111 5.30 -12.42 -4.35
C SER A 111 6.56 -12.89 -5.08
N VAL A 112 7.38 -11.95 -5.56
CA VAL A 112 8.69 -12.28 -6.18
C VAL A 112 9.72 -12.57 -5.10
N ARG A 113 9.75 -11.78 -4.01
CA ARG A 113 10.74 -11.93 -2.92
C ARG A 113 10.69 -13.31 -2.26
N PHE A 114 9.48 -13.84 -2.06
CA PHE A 114 9.24 -15.11 -1.38
C PHE A 114 8.81 -16.25 -2.32
N GLY A 115 8.90 -16.05 -3.64
CA GLY A 115 8.68 -17.11 -4.62
C GLY A 115 7.24 -17.60 -4.76
N LEU A 116 6.25 -16.78 -4.36
CA LEU A 116 4.84 -17.06 -4.68
C LEU A 116 4.59 -16.97 -6.19
N VAL A 117 5.34 -16.10 -6.85
CA VAL A 117 5.41 -15.98 -8.31
C VAL A 117 6.86 -16.17 -8.73
N THR A 118 7.09 -17.09 -9.67
CA THR A 118 8.39 -17.27 -10.32
C THR A 118 8.23 -16.85 -11.79
N PRO A 119 8.59 -15.60 -12.13
CA PRO A 119 8.44 -15.11 -13.50
C PRO A 119 9.27 -15.93 -14.49
N ARG A 120 8.75 -16.10 -15.71
CA ARG A 120 9.53 -16.70 -16.80
C ARG A 120 10.73 -15.81 -17.15
N ALA A 121 11.82 -16.43 -17.63
CA ALA A 121 13.08 -15.74 -17.94
C ALA A 121 13.00 -14.73 -19.10
N ASP A 122 11.95 -14.81 -19.92
CA ASP A 122 11.73 -13.92 -21.07
C ASP A 122 10.97 -12.63 -20.74
N LEU A 123 10.57 -12.43 -19.47
CA LEU A 123 9.75 -11.29 -19.05
C LEU A 123 10.59 -10.18 -18.42
N ASP A 124 10.15 -8.94 -18.52
CA ASP A 124 10.64 -7.90 -17.61
C ASP A 124 9.87 -7.97 -16.29
N VAL A 125 10.53 -7.74 -15.16
CA VAL A 125 9.90 -7.81 -13.84
C VAL A 125 10.26 -6.56 -13.04
N ILE A 126 9.25 -5.73 -12.82
CA ILE A 126 9.38 -4.37 -12.32
C ILE A 126 8.53 -4.18 -11.07
N LEU A 127 9.09 -3.47 -10.11
CA LEU A 127 8.39 -2.96 -8.94
C LEU A 127 8.13 -1.47 -9.15
N ALA A 128 6.88 -1.05 -9.02
CA ALA A 128 6.49 0.34 -8.95
C ALA A 128 5.51 0.48 -7.77
N SER A 129 6.03 0.91 -6.63
CA SER A 129 5.32 1.00 -5.35
C SER A 129 5.12 2.46 -4.91
N PRO A 130 4.03 3.12 -5.36
CA PRO A 130 3.63 4.43 -4.83
C PRO A 130 3.37 4.34 -3.33
N LYS A 131 4.09 5.13 -2.54
CA LYS A 131 3.98 5.14 -1.08
C LYS A 131 2.79 5.98 -0.65
N GLY A 132 1.65 5.31 -0.50
CA GLY A 132 0.39 5.89 -0.06
C GLY A 132 -0.78 4.93 -0.21
N ILE A 133 -1.92 5.31 0.34
CA ILE A 133 -3.18 4.56 0.20
C ILE A 133 -3.82 4.96 -1.14
N GLY A 134 -4.23 3.98 -1.95
CA GLY A 134 -4.72 4.17 -3.33
C GLY A 134 -5.61 5.40 -3.55
N PRO A 135 -6.82 5.50 -2.94
CA PRO A 135 -7.69 6.67 -3.07
C PRO A 135 -6.98 8.01 -2.81
N ARG A 136 -6.12 8.08 -1.78
CA ARG A 136 -5.38 9.30 -1.49
C ARG A 136 -4.33 9.62 -2.56
N ILE A 137 -3.70 8.61 -3.15
CA ILE A 137 -2.81 8.79 -4.30
C ILE A 137 -3.60 9.38 -5.49
N ARG A 138 -4.82 8.90 -5.72
CA ARG A 138 -5.70 9.44 -6.78
C ARG A 138 -6.06 10.91 -6.52
N ASP A 139 -6.52 11.24 -5.32
CA ASP A 139 -6.88 12.63 -4.97
C ASP A 139 -5.69 13.58 -5.20
N LEU A 140 -4.51 13.21 -4.70
CA LEU A 140 -3.29 13.99 -4.88
C LEU A 140 -2.91 14.13 -6.36
N TYR A 141 -3.11 13.08 -7.17
CA TYR A 141 -2.85 13.14 -8.60
C TYR A 141 -3.76 14.16 -9.31
N GLU A 142 -5.06 14.18 -8.98
CA GLU A 142 -6.05 15.12 -9.52
C GLU A 142 -5.78 16.56 -9.07
N GLU A 143 -5.24 16.75 -7.86
CA GLU A 143 -4.75 18.03 -7.35
C GLU A 143 -3.44 18.50 -8.03
N GLY A 144 -2.89 17.73 -8.97
CA GLY A 144 -1.62 18.03 -9.64
C GLY A 144 -0.38 17.72 -8.78
N GLN A 145 -0.56 17.09 -7.63
CA GLN A 145 0.52 16.60 -6.76
C GLN A 145 0.94 15.18 -7.15
N GLY A 146 1.93 14.64 -6.44
CA GLY A 146 2.39 13.26 -6.57
C GLY A 146 2.72 12.63 -5.23
N VAL A 147 2.99 11.33 -5.24
CA VAL A 147 3.51 10.59 -4.08
C VAL A 147 4.92 10.09 -4.36
N PHE A 148 5.70 9.81 -3.32
CA PHE A 148 6.97 9.12 -3.53
C PHE A 148 6.69 7.71 -4.05
N CYS A 149 7.55 7.20 -4.93
CA CYS A 149 7.49 5.83 -5.39
C CYS A 149 8.79 5.12 -5.07
N LEU A 150 8.72 3.92 -4.52
CA LEU A 150 9.84 2.99 -4.54
C LEU A 150 9.78 2.20 -5.85
N PHE A 151 10.89 2.21 -6.59
CA PHE A 151 11.00 1.61 -7.90
C PHE A 151 12.13 0.59 -7.92
N GLY A 152 11.97 -0.53 -8.61
CA GLY A 152 13.05 -1.51 -8.76
C GLY A 152 12.86 -2.43 -9.95
N VAL A 153 13.96 -2.97 -10.45
CA VAL A 153 13.96 -3.98 -11.52
C VAL A 153 14.52 -5.28 -10.95
N HIS A 154 13.72 -6.34 -11.01
CA HIS A 154 14.15 -7.69 -10.62
C HIS A 154 14.75 -8.45 -11.79
N GLN A 155 14.15 -8.31 -12.98
CA GLN A 155 14.58 -8.95 -14.21
C GLN A 155 14.41 -7.97 -15.38
N ASP A 156 15.45 -7.84 -16.20
CA ASP A 156 15.47 -7.00 -17.41
C ASP A 156 15.84 -7.89 -18.61
N ALA A 157 14.84 -8.60 -19.14
CA ALA A 157 15.03 -9.49 -20.28
C ALA A 157 15.12 -8.71 -21.60
N SER A 158 14.47 -7.53 -21.67
CA SER A 158 14.44 -6.69 -22.87
C SER A 158 15.61 -5.71 -22.97
N GLY A 159 16.26 -5.38 -21.85
CA GLY A 159 17.21 -4.26 -21.72
C GLY A 159 16.51 -2.90 -21.58
N GLY A 160 15.18 -2.89 -21.49
CA GLY A 160 14.34 -1.70 -21.41
C GLY A 160 13.49 -1.62 -20.14
N ALA A 161 13.58 -2.59 -19.23
CA ALA A 161 12.75 -2.66 -18.03
C ALA A 161 12.89 -1.40 -17.16
N HIS A 162 14.10 -0.88 -17.04
CA HIS A 162 14.36 0.32 -16.25
C HIS A 162 13.62 1.56 -16.79
N ALA A 163 13.75 1.83 -18.09
CA ALA A 163 13.09 2.97 -18.72
C ALA A 163 11.56 2.83 -18.72
N LEU A 164 11.04 1.61 -18.96
CA LEU A 164 9.61 1.31 -18.88
C LEU A 164 9.06 1.53 -17.48
N GLY A 165 9.76 1.06 -16.44
CA GLY A 165 9.34 1.20 -15.06
C GLY A 165 9.31 2.65 -14.57
N LEU A 166 10.32 3.45 -14.94
CA LEU A 166 10.31 4.89 -14.69
C LEU A 166 9.16 5.59 -15.43
N SER A 167 8.93 5.24 -16.70
CA SER A 167 7.80 5.76 -17.48
C SER A 167 6.45 5.45 -16.83
N TYR A 168 6.27 4.21 -16.36
CA TYR A 168 5.08 3.77 -15.65
C TYR A 168 4.88 4.53 -14.34
N ALA A 169 5.92 4.63 -13.49
CA ALA A 169 5.85 5.34 -12.21
C ALA A 169 5.58 6.85 -12.41
N ALA A 170 6.19 7.48 -13.42
CA ALA A 170 5.90 8.87 -13.78
C ALA A 170 4.44 9.05 -14.26
N ALA A 171 3.90 8.10 -15.02
CA ALA A 171 2.49 8.12 -15.42
C ALA A 171 1.52 7.98 -14.24
N LEU A 172 1.96 7.46 -13.09
CA LEU A 172 1.19 7.49 -11.85
C LEU A 172 1.28 8.82 -11.09
N GLY A 173 2.03 9.79 -11.61
CA GLY A 173 2.30 11.09 -11.01
C GLY A 173 3.46 11.09 -10.01
N CYS A 174 4.17 9.97 -9.86
CA CYS A 174 5.21 9.87 -8.84
C CYS A 174 6.45 10.73 -9.14
N GLY A 175 6.77 10.97 -10.41
CA GLY A 175 7.90 11.83 -10.81
C GLY A 175 7.71 13.30 -10.41
N ARG A 176 6.48 13.74 -10.13
CA ARG A 176 6.18 15.07 -9.56
C ARG A 176 6.76 15.26 -8.16
N LYS A 177 6.95 14.16 -7.42
CA LYS A 177 7.47 14.18 -6.03
C LYS A 177 8.84 13.51 -5.92
N GLY A 178 8.99 12.31 -6.47
CA GLY A 178 10.26 11.60 -6.55
C GLY A 178 10.07 10.09 -6.66
N ILE A 179 10.81 9.47 -7.57
CA ILE A 179 10.88 8.02 -7.76
C ILE A 179 12.26 7.57 -7.26
N LEU A 180 12.30 6.72 -6.23
CA LEU A 180 13.51 6.30 -5.55
C LEU A 180 13.81 4.84 -5.88
N GLU A 181 15.02 4.57 -6.37
CA GLU A 181 15.42 3.24 -6.80
C GLU A 181 15.82 2.35 -5.60
N THR A 182 15.26 1.14 -5.58
CA THR A 182 15.39 0.12 -4.54
C THR A 182 15.40 -1.29 -5.16
N THR A 183 15.47 -2.32 -4.31
CA THR A 183 15.29 -3.72 -4.70
C THR A 183 13.94 -4.24 -4.23
N PHE A 184 13.45 -5.31 -4.86
CA PHE A 184 12.25 -6.04 -4.41
C PHE A 184 12.38 -6.50 -2.95
N ALA A 185 13.58 -6.93 -2.52
CA ALA A 185 13.82 -7.35 -1.15
C ALA A 185 13.72 -6.18 -0.16
N ALA A 186 14.41 -5.07 -0.46
CA ALA A 186 14.40 -3.91 0.43
C ALA A 186 13.01 -3.27 0.52
N GLU A 187 12.28 -3.16 -0.60
CA GLU A 187 10.90 -2.68 -0.57
C GLU A 187 10.00 -3.62 0.24
N CYS A 188 9.99 -4.90 -0.09
CA CYS A 188 9.11 -5.87 0.55
C CYS A 188 9.35 -5.95 2.07
N GLU A 189 10.60 -6.13 2.48
CA GLU A 189 10.94 -6.33 3.90
C GLU A 189 10.69 -5.06 4.72
N SER A 190 10.96 -3.87 4.16
CA SER A 190 10.71 -2.62 4.87
C SER A 190 9.23 -2.24 4.93
N ASP A 191 8.46 -2.54 3.89
CA ASP A 191 7.02 -2.27 3.84
C ASP A 191 6.28 -3.16 4.85
N LEU A 192 6.52 -4.48 4.81
CA LEU A 192 5.97 -5.46 5.78
C LEU A 192 6.35 -5.12 7.22
N PHE A 193 7.60 -4.76 7.46
CA PHE A 193 8.03 -4.33 8.79
C PHE A 193 7.32 -3.05 9.23
N GLY A 194 7.24 -2.06 8.35
CA GLY A 194 6.64 -0.76 8.64
C GLY A 194 5.15 -0.86 8.99
N GLU A 195 4.39 -1.66 8.24
CA GLU A 195 2.96 -1.86 8.51
C GLU A 195 2.71 -2.63 9.81
N GLN A 196 3.52 -3.65 10.12
CA GLN A 196 3.36 -4.43 11.34
C GLN A 196 3.74 -3.64 12.58
N VAL A 197 4.86 -2.91 12.53
CA VAL A 197 5.45 -2.27 13.71
C VAL A 197 4.92 -0.85 13.94
N VAL A 198 4.58 -0.10 12.89
CA VAL A 198 4.24 1.32 13.01
C VAL A 198 2.88 1.64 12.40
N LEU A 199 2.74 1.48 11.09
CA LEU A 199 1.67 2.13 10.32
C LEU A 199 0.29 1.55 10.62
N CYS A 200 0.22 0.23 10.82
CA CYS A 200 -1.02 -0.49 11.08
C CYS A 200 -1.00 -1.06 12.49
N GLY A 201 -0.14 -2.03 12.78
CA GLY A 201 -0.12 -2.73 14.07
C GLY A 201 0.21 -1.81 15.24
N GLY A 202 1.34 -1.09 15.16
CA GLY A 202 1.82 -0.21 16.23
C GLY A 202 0.85 0.90 16.61
N VAL A 203 0.45 1.74 15.63
CA VAL A 203 -0.50 2.85 15.88
C VAL A 203 -1.82 2.31 16.40
N ARG A 204 -2.36 1.24 15.81
CA ARG A 204 -3.61 0.64 16.26
C ARG A 204 -3.52 0.23 17.72
N GLU A 205 -2.52 -0.58 18.10
CA GLU A 205 -2.39 -1.08 19.47
C GLU A 205 -2.11 0.03 20.49
N LEU A 206 -1.29 1.03 20.13
CA LEU A 206 -0.99 2.15 21.01
C LEU A 206 -2.24 2.98 21.32
N VAL A 207 -2.98 3.37 20.27
CA VAL A 207 -4.21 4.16 20.39
C VAL A 207 -5.26 3.39 21.19
N ASP A 208 -5.51 2.14 20.78
CA ASP A 208 -6.51 1.29 21.39
C ASP A 208 -6.22 0.97 22.86
N GLY A 209 -4.95 0.67 23.17
CA GLY A 209 -4.48 0.39 24.51
C GLY A 209 -4.59 1.62 25.41
N ALA A 210 -4.11 2.77 24.96
CA ALA A 210 -4.18 4.03 25.71
C ALA A 210 -5.64 4.47 25.95
N PHE A 211 -6.49 4.39 24.93
CA PHE A 211 -7.92 4.66 25.01
C PHE A 211 -8.58 3.81 26.11
N MET A 212 -8.38 2.49 26.07
CA MET A 212 -8.99 1.59 27.06
C MET A 212 -8.45 1.86 28.47
N LYS A 213 -7.18 2.23 28.65
CA LYS A 213 -6.66 2.59 29.98
C LYS A 213 -7.37 3.79 30.59
N LEU A 214 -7.75 4.79 29.80
CA LEU A 214 -8.54 5.92 30.28
C LEU A 214 -9.99 5.50 30.57
N VAL A 215 -10.62 4.75 29.67
CA VAL A 215 -11.99 4.26 29.88
C VAL A 215 -12.10 3.38 31.14
N ASP A 216 -11.18 2.43 31.32
CA ASP A 216 -11.14 1.54 32.49
C ASP A 216 -10.89 2.31 33.80
N ALA A 217 -10.20 3.45 33.73
CA ALA A 217 -9.98 4.34 34.86
C ALA A 217 -11.18 5.27 35.15
N GLY A 218 -12.27 5.19 34.37
CA GLY A 218 -13.51 5.93 34.57
C GLY A 218 -13.57 7.29 33.89
N TYR A 219 -12.64 7.60 32.99
CA TYR A 219 -12.73 8.82 32.17
C TYR A 219 -13.83 8.68 31.11
N PRO A 220 -14.51 9.78 30.70
CA PRO A 220 -15.47 9.74 29.61
C PRO A 220 -14.83 9.21 28.31
N PRO A 221 -15.45 8.24 27.61
CA PRO A 221 -14.89 7.67 26.39
C PRO A 221 -14.63 8.70 25.29
N GLU A 222 -15.45 9.75 25.17
CA GLU A 222 -15.26 10.82 24.20
C GLU A 222 -13.96 11.60 24.49
N VAL A 223 -13.67 11.87 25.76
CA VAL A 223 -12.43 12.53 26.17
C VAL A 223 -11.23 11.64 25.85
N ALA A 224 -11.30 10.34 26.19
CA ALA A 224 -10.26 9.39 25.85
C ALA A 224 -10.03 9.29 24.33
N TRP A 225 -11.10 9.36 23.54
CA TRP A 225 -11.01 9.35 22.07
C TRP A 225 -10.29 10.59 21.53
N PHE A 226 -10.58 11.77 22.06
CA PHE A 226 -9.88 13.00 21.67
C PHE A 226 -8.38 12.92 21.98
N GLU A 227 -8.04 12.55 23.21
CA GLU A 227 -6.66 12.52 23.71
C GLU A 227 -5.82 11.41 23.05
N CYS A 228 -6.39 10.23 22.81
CA CYS A 228 -5.63 9.08 22.33
C CYS A 228 -5.70 8.87 20.82
N PHE A 229 -6.70 9.42 20.11
CA PHE A 229 -6.85 9.20 18.66
C PHE A 229 -6.96 10.48 17.85
N TYR A 230 -7.84 11.42 18.21
CA TYR A 230 -8.03 12.65 17.41
C TYR A 230 -6.76 13.49 17.33
N GLU A 231 -6.13 13.76 18.47
CA GLU A 231 -4.94 14.60 18.52
C GLU A 231 -3.71 13.93 17.90
N LEU A 232 -3.69 12.60 17.80
CA LEU A 232 -2.62 11.89 17.10
C LEU A 232 -2.46 12.40 15.67
N LYS A 233 -3.57 12.64 14.96
CA LYS A 233 -3.53 13.24 13.62
C LYS A 233 -2.78 14.57 13.62
N LEU A 234 -3.14 15.48 14.52
CA LEU A 234 -2.56 16.82 14.58
C LEU A 234 -1.06 16.78 14.88
N VAL A 235 -0.64 15.91 15.81
CA VAL A 235 0.78 15.72 16.14
C VAL A 235 1.53 15.11 14.95
N THR A 236 0.96 14.11 14.29
CA THR A 236 1.60 13.49 13.12
C THR A 236 1.70 14.44 11.92
N ASP A 237 0.70 15.29 11.68
CA ASP A 237 0.73 16.32 10.63
C ASP A 237 1.87 17.31 10.92
N LEU A 238 1.99 17.77 12.17
CA LEU A 238 3.06 18.69 12.58
C LEU A 238 4.46 18.07 12.45
N MET A 239 4.61 16.80 12.83
CA MET A 239 5.85 16.04 12.64
C MET A 239 6.18 15.86 11.16
N PHE A 240 5.18 15.61 10.33
CA PHE A 240 5.36 15.49 8.89
C PHE A 240 5.82 16.81 8.26
N GLU A 241 5.25 17.94 8.68
CA GLU A 241 5.60 19.26 8.16
C GLU A 241 6.97 19.77 8.63
N LYS A 242 7.36 19.49 9.89
CA LYS A 242 8.50 20.17 10.55
C LYS A 242 9.59 19.22 11.03
N GLY A 243 9.42 17.92 10.84
CA GLY A 243 10.21 16.89 11.50
C GLY A 243 9.90 16.80 13.00
N ILE A 244 10.41 15.76 13.65
CA ILE A 244 10.15 15.48 15.07
C ILE A 244 10.62 16.64 15.97
N ALA A 245 11.87 17.11 15.78
CA ALA A 245 12.41 18.21 16.57
C ALA A 245 11.64 19.53 16.36
N GLY A 246 11.22 19.81 15.11
CA GLY A 246 10.44 21.00 14.80
C GLY A 246 9.02 20.96 15.38
N ALA A 247 8.42 19.77 15.47
CA ALA A 247 7.14 19.56 16.15
C ALA A 247 7.28 19.71 17.67
N PHE A 248 8.34 19.15 18.27
CA PHE A 248 8.59 19.26 19.71
C PHE A 248 8.85 20.71 20.13
N GLY A 249 9.48 21.52 19.27
CA GLY A 249 9.61 22.97 19.50
C GLY A 249 8.30 23.78 19.39
N ARG A 250 7.14 23.12 19.16
CA ARG A 250 5.82 23.75 19.00
C ARG A 250 4.77 23.26 20.00
N ILE A 251 5.06 22.20 20.76
CA ILE A 251 4.21 21.73 21.85
C ILE A 251 4.59 22.42 23.17
N SER A 252 3.79 22.24 24.22
CA SER A 252 4.12 22.80 25.53
C SER A 252 5.31 22.09 26.17
N ASN A 253 6.08 22.81 27.00
CA ASN A 253 7.20 22.23 27.75
C ASN A 253 6.76 21.03 28.61
N THR A 254 5.51 21.03 29.10
CA THR A 254 4.94 19.91 29.87
C THR A 254 4.77 18.67 29.00
N ALA A 255 4.23 18.82 27.79
CA ALA A 255 4.07 17.72 26.84
C ALA A 255 5.42 17.18 26.37
N GLU A 256 6.35 18.07 26.03
CA GLU A 256 7.72 17.71 25.61
C GLU A 256 8.46 16.94 26.71
N TYR A 257 8.51 17.47 27.93
CA TYR A 257 9.18 16.81 29.05
C TYR A 257 8.53 15.47 29.39
N GLY A 258 7.19 15.40 29.38
CA GLY A 258 6.45 14.16 29.58
C GLY A 258 6.76 13.10 28.52
N ALA A 259 6.87 13.50 27.26
CA ALA A 259 7.21 12.61 26.15
C ALA A 259 8.63 12.03 26.29
N TYR A 260 9.61 12.85 26.68
CA TYR A 260 10.99 12.37 26.90
C TYR A 260 11.10 11.35 28.03
N LEU A 261 10.32 11.50 29.10
CA LEU A 261 10.33 10.55 30.21
C LEU A 261 9.52 9.29 29.90
N THR A 262 8.37 9.42 29.23
CA THR A 262 7.40 8.32 29.11
C THR A 262 7.59 7.51 27.84
N GLY A 263 8.00 8.13 26.73
CA GLY A 263 8.21 7.46 25.45
C GLY A 263 9.15 6.25 25.57
N PRO A 264 10.37 6.39 26.11
CA PRO A 264 11.28 5.27 26.32
C PRO A 264 10.79 4.20 27.31
N ARG A 265 9.83 4.53 28.19
CA ARG A 265 9.22 3.56 29.12
C ARG A 265 8.17 2.71 28.43
N VAL A 266 7.36 3.31 27.55
CA VAL A 266 6.33 2.60 26.79
C VAL A 266 6.94 1.84 25.61
N LEU A 267 7.90 2.46 24.91
CA LEU A 267 8.64 1.90 23.77
C LEU A 267 10.11 1.62 24.15
N GLY A 268 10.28 0.84 25.22
CA GLY A 268 11.58 0.50 25.80
C GLY A 268 12.27 -0.70 25.14
N GLU A 269 13.19 -1.35 25.86
CA GLU A 269 13.98 -2.49 25.37
C GLU A 269 13.12 -3.66 24.90
N ALA A 270 12.03 -3.98 25.61
CA ALA A 270 11.13 -5.06 25.22
C ALA A 270 10.44 -4.80 23.86
N SER A 271 10.02 -3.55 23.60
CA SER A 271 9.45 -3.18 22.30
C SER A 271 10.49 -3.28 21.19
N ARG A 272 11.75 -2.90 21.46
CA ARG A 272 12.85 -3.02 20.49
C ARG A 272 13.18 -4.47 20.18
N ALA A 273 13.20 -5.34 21.19
CA ALA A 273 13.39 -6.78 21.00
C ALA A 273 12.27 -7.38 20.14
N ALA A 274 11.01 -6.99 20.37
CA ALA A 274 9.89 -7.41 19.53
C ALA A 274 10.04 -6.92 18.08
N MET A 275 10.56 -5.70 17.86
CA MET A 275 10.86 -5.21 16.50
C MET A 275 11.95 -6.06 15.82
N ASP A 276 13.01 -6.42 16.54
CA ASP A 276 14.07 -7.28 16.01
C ASP A 276 13.52 -8.67 15.61
N GLU A 277 12.63 -9.24 16.43
CA GLU A 277 11.93 -10.50 16.15
C GLU A 277 11.04 -10.39 14.90
N VAL A 278 10.19 -9.35 14.81
CA VAL A 278 9.31 -9.12 13.65
C VAL A 278 10.14 -8.97 12.36
N LEU A 279 11.26 -8.23 12.40
CA LEU A 279 12.12 -8.10 11.23
C LEU A 279 12.75 -9.44 10.82
N ALA A 280 13.12 -10.28 11.79
CA ALA A 280 13.63 -11.62 11.52
C ALA A 280 12.55 -12.55 10.92
N GLU A 281 11.31 -12.48 11.40
CA GLU A 281 10.17 -13.22 10.87
C GLU A 281 9.81 -12.81 9.44
N VAL A 282 9.84 -11.51 9.15
CA VAL A 282 9.67 -10.98 7.79
C VAL A 282 10.77 -11.51 6.88
N ARG A 283 12.04 -11.33 7.25
CA ARG A 283 13.19 -11.74 6.41
C ARG A 283 13.29 -13.23 6.16
N SER A 284 12.89 -14.05 7.14
CA SER A 284 12.88 -15.50 7.02
C SER A 284 11.68 -16.03 6.22
N GLY A 285 10.66 -15.19 5.94
CA GLY A 285 9.42 -15.61 5.29
C GLY A 285 8.44 -16.31 6.23
N ALA A 286 8.70 -16.32 7.55
CA ALA A 286 7.80 -16.91 8.54
C ALA A 286 6.42 -16.22 8.52
N PHE A 287 6.38 -14.89 8.43
CA PHE A 287 5.14 -14.14 8.27
C PHE A 287 4.36 -14.57 7.01
N VAL A 288 5.04 -14.64 5.86
CA VAL A 288 4.40 -15.03 4.58
C VAL A 288 3.86 -16.45 4.63
N LYS A 289 4.56 -17.38 5.27
CA LYS A 289 4.06 -18.74 5.47
C LYS A 289 2.76 -18.76 6.28
N THR A 290 2.67 -17.96 7.34
CA THR A 290 1.45 -17.82 8.15
C THR A 290 0.31 -17.19 7.35
N LEU A 291 0.58 -16.10 6.62
CA LEU A 291 -0.38 -15.44 5.75
C LEU A 291 -0.97 -16.40 4.72
N MET A 292 -0.12 -17.13 4.01
CA MET A 292 -0.56 -18.09 2.99
C MET A 292 -1.33 -19.26 3.60
N ALA A 293 -0.96 -19.73 4.79
CA ALA A 293 -1.72 -20.78 5.48
C ALA A 293 -3.14 -20.33 5.86
N ASP A 294 -3.32 -19.08 6.31
CA ASP A 294 -4.65 -18.52 6.56
C ASP A 294 -5.42 -18.36 5.25
N TYR A 295 -4.79 -17.82 4.19
CA TYR A 295 -5.40 -17.68 2.87
C TYR A 295 -5.89 -19.01 2.28
N ASP A 296 -5.07 -20.06 2.34
CA ASP A 296 -5.41 -21.40 1.84
C ASP A 296 -6.58 -22.02 2.62
N ALA A 297 -6.79 -21.60 3.87
CA ALA A 297 -7.94 -21.98 4.69
C ALA A 297 -9.19 -21.10 4.49
N GLY A 298 -9.16 -20.12 3.58
CA GLY A 298 -10.25 -19.18 3.34
C GLY A 298 -10.23 -17.94 4.24
N SER A 299 -9.06 -17.60 4.79
CA SER A 299 -8.77 -16.44 5.65
C SER A 299 -9.57 -16.34 6.97
N PRO A 300 -9.80 -17.45 7.72
CA PRO A 300 -10.60 -17.40 8.95
C PRO A 300 -10.00 -16.49 10.03
N ASP A 301 -8.68 -16.46 10.22
CA ASP A 301 -8.04 -15.62 11.24
C ASP A 301 -8.19 -14.13 10.87
N LEU A 302 -7.88 -13.76 9.63
CA LEU A 302 -8.03 -12.39 9.16
C LEU A 302 -9.49 -11.90 9.29
N LEU A 303 -10.47 -12.72 8.89
CA LEU A 303 -11.89 -12.37 8.98
C LEU A 303 -12.36 -12.23 10.43
N ALA A 304 -11.91 -13.11 11.33
CA ALA A 304 -12.22 -13.04 12.75
C ALA A 304 -11.63 -11.76 13.39
N ARG A 305 -10.37 -11.44 13.11
CA ARG A 305 -9.71 -10.21 13.59
C ARG A 305 -10.41 -8.96 13.07
N ARG A 306 -10.80 -8.93 11.80
CA ARG A 306 -11.53 -7.81 11.19
C ARG A 306 -12.88 -7.59 11.88
N LYS A 307 -13.62 -8.67 12.16
CA LYS A 307 -14.89 -8.59 12.89
C LYS A 307 -14.67 -8.02 14.30
N ALA A 308 -13.72 -8.57 15.06
CA ALA A 308 -13.41 -8.11 16.41
C ALA A 308 -12.97 -6.63 16.45
N LEU A 309 -12.23 -6.17 15.42
CA LEU A 309 -11.82 -4.77 15.32
C LEU A 309 -13.02 -3.83 15.23
N GLY A 310 -14.02 -4.15 14.39
CA GLY A 310 -15.22 -3.33 14.22
C GLY A 310 -16.14 -3.26 15.45
N GLU A 311 -15.97 -4.20 16.39
CA GLU A 311 -16.74 -4.30 17.63
C GLU A 311 -16.11 -3.56 18.81
N ARG A 312 -14.93 -2.93 18.63
CA ARG A 312 -14.23 -2.22 19.71
C ARG A 312 -14.99 -0.97 20.18
N PRO A 313 -14.93 -0.62 21.49
CA PRO A 313 -15.61 0.56 22.01
C PRO A 313 -15.19 1.88 21.33
N ILE A 314 -13.91 2.02 20.95
CA ILE A 314 -13.40 3.22 20.27
C ILE A 314 -14.13 3.50 18.94
N GLU A 315 -14.58 2.45 18.25
CA GLU A 315 -15.31 2.57 16.97
C GLU A 315 -16.72 3.14 17.20
N ALA A 316 -17.38 2.72 18.28
CA ALA A 316 -18.70 3.24 18.63
C ALA A 316 -18.62 4.73 19.00
N VAL A 317 -17.62 5.12 19.78
CA VAL A 317 -17.36 6.53 20.14
C VAL A 317 -17.02 7.35 18.90
N GLY A 318 -16.15 6.84 18.03
CA GLY A 318 -15.80 7.51 16.78
C GLY A 318 -17.02 7.76 15.88
N ARG A 319 -17.93 6.79 15.77
CA ARG A 319 -19.19 6.96 15.03
C ARG A 319 -20.05 8.06 15.64
N HIS A 320 -20.24 8.03 16.95
CA HIS A 320 -20.99 9.07 17.66
C HIS A 320 -20.41 10.47 17.43
N LEU A 321 -19.09 10.64 17.57
CA LEU A 321 -18.43 11.94 17.38
C LEU A 321 -18.49 12.41 15.92
N ALA A 322 -18.45 11.50 14.95
CA ALA A 322 -18.61 11.84 13.54
C ALA A 322 -20.04 12.29 13.20
N GLU A 323 -21.07 11.74 13.88
CA GLU A 323 -22.45 12.23 13.81
C GLU A 323 -22.55 13.66 14.38
N VAL A 324 -21.93 13.91 15.55
CA VAL A 324 -21.87 15.24 16.17
C VAL A 324 -21.22 16.27 15.24
N ALA A 325 -20.15 15.89 14.54
CA ALA A 325 -19.46 16.77 13.59
C ALA A 325 -20.22 17.00 12.27
N GLY A 326 -21.40 16.38 12.07
CA GLY A 326 -22.15 16.43 10.81
C GLY A 326 -21.41 15.77 9.64
N ARG A 327 -20.45 14.89 9.93
CA ARG A 327 -19.61 14.20 8.92
C ARG A 327 -20.10 12.80 8.57
N PHE A 328 -21.11 12.27 9.26
CA PHE A 328 -21.82 11.08 8.80
C PHE A 328 -22.73 11.44 7.63
N LYS A 329 -22.26 11.20 6.41
CA LYS A 329 -23.15 10.82 5.31
C LYS A 329 -23.17 9.30 5.28
N ALA A 330 -24.36 8.74 5.47
CA ALA A 330 -24.63 7.30 5.32
C ALA A 330 -24.13 6.74 3.98
#